data_AF-A0A6P1I464-F1
#
_entry.id   AF-A0A6P1I464-F1
#
_cell.length_a   1.000
_cell.length_b   1.000
_cell.length_c   1.000
_cell.angle_alpha   90.00
_cell.angle_beta   90.00
_cell.angle_gamma   90.00
#
_symmetry.space_group_name_H-M   'P 1'
#
loop_
_entity.id
_entity.type
_entity.pdbx_description
1 polymer ?
#
loop_
_entity_poly.entity_id
_entity_poly.type
_entity_poly.pdbx_seq_one_letter_code
_entity_poly.pdbx_strand_id
1 'polypeptide(L)'
;MKPVSDRRLSDVVSVGLLTRVFPASLVDEVIAECGRREQRSRTLTARVTAYFAIGMALNSEGSYEEVFEQLTDGLSWSSGWSQSWSPPTKSAIFQARSRLGYEPVRELFRRVARPLADTDTPGSWLAGRRLVALDGTCLDLPDTPANVEHFGRPASSRGEKSAFPQARLVAVAECGTHAVFDAAIGPCRISERELAHDLMDTLEPGMLLLADRGFYGFDMWTRAAATGADLLWRVKSTLSPRHLDTLDEGSWLAQIVPTSGTDRQQRTPLTVRVIDYTLDDGRENPEQYRLLTTILDPLRRTRGRTRPRLRPALGNREHLRRTQNPPTRPPRRPAVEIPTVGPPGNLGAPVLPLRHPHPDARRRNRRPT
;
A
#
# COMPACT_ATOMS: atom_id res chain seq x y z
N MET A 1 21.97 24.04 24.60
CA MET A 1 20.62 23.85 25.14
C MET A 1 19.90 22.89 24.20
N LYS A 2 19.76 21.61 24.56
CA LYS A 2 18.98 20.64 23.78
C LYS A 2 17.50 21.01 23.93
N PRO A 3 16.67 20.95 22.88
CA PRO A 3 15.24 21.19 23.03
C PRO A 3 14.68 20.17 24.03
N VAL A 4 13.83 20.66 24.95
CA VAL A 4 13.22 19.89 26.05
C VAL A 4 12.10 18.95 25.55
N SER A 5 11.88 18.91 24.24
CA SER A 5 10.89 18.05 23.60
C SER A 5 11.19 17.91 22.11
N ASP A 6 11.21 16.67 21.61
CA ASP A 6 11.34 16.33 20.18
C ASP A 6 9.97 16.46 19.45
N ARG A 7 9.08 17.33 19.95
CA ARG A 7 7.75 17.61 19.39
C ARG A 7 7.89 18.25 18.01
N ARG A 8 7.51 17.53 16.96
CA ARG A 8 7.34 18.12 15.63
C ARG A 8 5.89 18.57 15.46
N LEU A 9 5.70 19.82 15.02
CA LEU A 9 4.38 20.39 14.71
C LEU A 9 3.58 19.54 13.71
N SER A 10 4.27 18.80 12.83
CA SER A 10 3.71 17.82 11.90
C SER A 10 2.88 16.74 12.60
N ASP A 11 3.30 16.31 13.79
CA ASP A 11 2.73 15.14 14.47
C ASP A 11 1.39 15.51 15.12
N VAL A 12 1.31 16.74 15.66
CA VAL A 12 0.08 17.31 16.24
C VAL A 12 -0.95 17.66 15.15
N VAL A 13 -0.48 18.19 14.01
CA VAL A 13 -1.34 18.46 12.84
C VAL A 13 -1.93 17.15 12.27
N SER A 14 -1.16 16.05 12.33
CA SER A 14 -1.58 14.74 11.81
C SER A 14 -2.75 14.12 12.58
N VAL A 15 -2.83 14.27 13.90
CA VAL A 15 -3.93 13.69 14.71
C VAL A 15 -5.23 14.49 14.60
N GLY A 16 -5.14 15.83 14.58
CA GLY A 16 -6.31 16.67 14.31
C GLY A 16 -6.87 16.45 12.89
N LEU A 17 -6.00 16.16 11.93
CA LEU A 17 -6.41 15.78 10.58
C LEU A 17 -7.04 14.38 10.56
N LEU A 18 -6.48 13.41 11.31
CA LEU A 18 -7.04 12.06 11.43
C LEU A 18 -8.47 12.07 11.96
N THR A 19 -8.77 12.85 13.00
CA THR A 19 -10.13 12.93 13.56
C THR A 19 -11.10 13.70 12.66
N ARG A 20 -10.60 14.57 11.78
CA ARG A 20 -11.41 15.22 10.74
C ARG A 20 -11.75 14.29 9.58
N VAL A 21 -10.78 13.50 9.13
CA VAL A 21 -10.94 12.53 8.03
C VAL A 21 -11.70 11.28 8.49
N PHE A 22 -11.47 10.84 9.72
CA PHE A 22 -12.15 9.73 10.37
C PHE A 22 -12.86 10.21 11.65
N PRO A 23 -14.03 10.86 11.54
CA PRO A 23 -14.79 11.31 12.70
C PRO A 23 -15.09 10.18 13.67
N ALA A 24 -15.01 10.44 14.98
CA ALA A 24 -15.18 9.41 16.00
C ALA A 24 -16.51 8.65 15.87
N SER A 25 -17.59 9.36 15.51
CA SER A 25 -18.90 8.76 15.26
C SER A 25 -18.87 7.73 14.13
N LEU A 26 -18.18 8.03 13.03
CA LEU A 26 -18.02 7.11 11.90
C LEU A 26 -17.19 5.88 12.29
N VAL A 27 -16.12 6.07 13.06
CA VAL A 27 -15.31 4.95 13.56
C VAL A 27 -16.12 4.04 14.47
N ASP A 28 -16.92 4.61 15.38
CA ASP A 28 -17.78 3.84 16.28
C ASP A 28 -18.88 3.07 15.56
N GLU A 29 -19.47 3.67 14.54
CA GLU A 29 -20.46 3.05 13.66
C GLU A 29 -19.86 1.85 12.94
N VAL A 30 -18.73 2.04 12.25
CA VAL A 30 -18.04 0.96 11.53
C VAL A 30 -17.61 -0.18 12.46
N ILE A 31 -17.07 0.14 13.65
CA ILE A 31 -16.70 -0.85 14.66
C ILE A 31 -17.92 -1.65 15.13
N ALA A 32 -19.09 -1.01 15.26
CA ALA A 32 -20.33 -1.66 15.64
C ALA A 32 -20.79 -2.66 14.59
N GLU A 33 -20.85 -2.21 13.34
CA GLU A 33 -21.30 -3.03 12.22
C GLU A 33 -20.38 -4.23 11.97
N CYS A 34 -19.08 -4.05 12.19
CA CYS A 34 -18.11 -5.16 12.13
C CYS A 34 -18.19 -6.11 13.34
N GLY A 35 -19.04 -5.83 14.34
CA GLY A 35 -19.13 -6.64 15.57
C GLY A 35 -17.87 -6.60 16.43
N ARG A 36 -17.10 -5.50 16.37
CA ARG A 36 -15.80 -5.36 17.05
C ARG A 36 -15.83 -4.46 18.28
N ARG A 37 -17.01 -4.03 18.74
CA ARG A 37 -17.16 -3.25 19.97
C ARG A 37 -16.63 -4.02 21.18
N GLU A 38 -15.93 -3.32 22.07
CA GLU A 38 -15.50 -3.91 23.33
C GLU A 38 -16.69 -4.31 24.24
N GLN A 39 -16.51 -5.40 24.98
CA GLN A 39 -17.46 -5.82 26.03
C GLN A 39 -17.19 -5.12 27.37
N ARG A 40 -15.96 -4.62 27.58
CA ARG A 40 -15.54 -3.86 28.77
C ARG A 40 -14.70 -2.68 28.32
N SER A 41 -15.07 -1.47 28.76
CA SER A 41 -14.29 -0.27 28.47
C SER A 41 -12.96 -0.32 29.22
N ARG A 42 -11.85 -0.31 28.47
CA ARG A 42 -10.47 -0.29 28.95
C ARG A 42 -9.72 0.83 28.24
N THR A 43 -8.54 1.17 28.72
CA THR A 43 -7.59 2.15 28.16
C THR A 43 -7.41 2.01 26.63
N LEU A 44 -7.39 0.79 26.10
CA LEU A 44 -7.35 0.50 24.65
C LEU A 44 -8.74 0.06 24.15
N THR A 45 -9.63 1.02 23.93
CA THR A 45 -10.92 0.79 23.27
C THR A 45 -10.73 0.42 21.80
N ALA A 46 -11.76 -0.13 21.16
CA ALA A 46 -11.70 -0.44 19.74
C ALA A 46 -11.42 0.82 18.90
N ARG A 47 -12.01 1.98 19.26
CA ARG A 47 -11.76 3.27 18.60
C ARG A 47 -10.30 3.71 18.69
N VAL A 48 -9.73 3.70 19.89
CA VAL A 48 -8.30 4.05 20.09
C VAL A 48 -7.42 3.11 19.29
N THR A 49 -7.75 1.81 19.27
CA THR A 49 -7.01 0.81 18.50
C THR A 49 -7.12 1.04 16.99
N ALA A 50 -8.27 1.52 16.49
CA ALA A 50 -8.46 1.85 15.08
C ALA A 50 -7.62 3.07 14.67
N TYR A 51 -7.64 4.16 15.45
CA TYR A 51 -6.74 5.29 15.22
C TYR A 51 -5.28 4.91 15.34
N PHE A 52 -4.93 4.04 16.29
CA PHE A 52 -3.59 3.48 16.40
C PHE A 52 -3.16 2.68 15.17
N ALA A 53 -4.05 1.86 14.61
CA ALA A 53 -3.80 1.13 13.37
C ALA A 53 -3.51 2.07 12.19
N ILE A 54 -4.28 3.16 12.05
CA ILE A 54 -4.06 4.16 11.00
C ILE A 54 -2.76 4.94 11.25
N GLY A 55 -2.50 5.33 12.51
CA GLY A 55 -1.27 6.03 12.91
C GLY A 55 -0.01 5.23 12.59
N MET A 56 -0.01 3.91 12.83
CA MET A 56 1.12 3.05 12.46
C MET A 56 1.36 3.00 10.95
N ALA A 57 0.31 3.11 10.14
CA ALA A 57 0.47 3.15 8.69
C ALA A 57 1.07 4.49 8.22
N LEU A 58 0.72 5.59 8.88
CA LEU A 58 1.26 6.92 8.58
C LEU A 58 2.69 7.11 9.10
N ASN A 59 3.06 6.41 10.18
CA ASN A 59 4.39 6.44 10.78
C ASN A 59 4.99 5.03 10.82
N SER A 60 5.19 4.44 9.63
CA SER A 60 5.63 3.03 9.48
C SER A 60 7.04 2.74 9.98
N GLU A 61 7.86 3.78 10.15
CA GLU A 61 9.23 3.68 10.67
C GLU A 61 9.29 3.84 12.19
N GLY A 62 8.22 4.35 12.82
CA GLY A 62 8.15 4.61 14.25
C GLY A 62 7.89 3.36 15.09
N SER A 63 8.30 3.42 16.36
CA SER A 63 7.93 2.39 17.34
C SER A 63 6.45 2.47 17.72
N TYR A 64 5.90 1.38 18.26
CA TYR A 64 4.50 1.37 18.71
C TYR A 64 4.26 2.39 19.82
N GLU A 65 5.24 2.59 20.69
CA GLU A 65 5.23 3.59 21.74
C GLU A 65 5.18 5.01 21.16
N GLU A 66 6.05 5.33 20.20
CA GLU A 66 6.08 6.65 19.54
C GLU A 66 4.74 6.99 18.85
N VAL A 67 4.17 6.03 18.11
CA VAL A 67 2.86 6.21 17.45
C VAL A 67 1.76 6.45 18.50
N PHE A 68 1.83 5.75 19.63
CA PHE A 68 0.84 5.90 20.69
C PHE A 68 0.96 7.25 21.41
N GLU A 69 2.18 7.69 21.70
CA GLU A 69 2.47 9.01 22.25
C GLU A 69 1.96 10.12 21.32
N GLN A 70 2.25 10.04 20.01
CA GLN A 70 1.74 11.00 19.03
C GLN A 70 0.21 11.09 19.05
N LEU A 71 -0.49 9.95 19.10
CA LEU A 71 -1.95 9.90 19.13
C LEU A 71 -2.55 10.46 20.41
N THR A 72 -1.99 10.11 21.57
CA THR A 72 -2.47 10.59 22.87
C THR A 72 -2.19 12.07 23.08
N ASP A 73 -1.02 12.55 22.66
CA ASP A 73 -0.67 13.97 22.68
C ASP A 73 -1.60 14.78 21.76
N GLY A 74 -1.85 14.32 20.53
CA GLY A 74 -2.77 15.00 19.60
C GLY A 74 -4.24 15.00 20.05
N LEU A 75 -4.71 13.93 20.70
CA LEU A 75 -6.04 13.85 21.31
C LEU A 75 -6.15 14.76 22.54
N SER A 76 -5.12 14.82 23.39
CA SER A 76 -5.10 15.70 24.56
C SER A 76 -5.23 17.18 24.17
N TRP A 77 -4.53 17.58 23.11
CA TRP A 77 -4.52 18.94 22.59
C TRP A 77 -5.85 19.34 21.92
N SER A 78 -6.47 18.44 21.14
CA SER A 78 -7.73 18.72 20.42
C SER A 78 -8.97 18.74 21.31
N SER A 79 -8.92 18.07 22.47
CA SER A 79 -10.06 17.93 23.39
C SER A 79 -9.90 18.70 24.71
N GLY A 80 -8.77 19.38 24.93
CA GLY A 80 -8.47 20.08 26.20
C GLY A 80 -8.25 19.11 27.38
N TRP A 81 -7.93 17.85 27.09
CA TRP A 81 -7.79 16.78 28.09
C TRP A 81 -6.44 16.87 28.81
N SER A 82 -6.47 16.88 30.16
CA SER A 82 -5.31 17.14 31.01
C SER A 82 -4.83 15.93 31.85
N GLN A 83 -5.19 14.69 31.48
CA GLN A 83 -4.75 13.51 32.23
C GLN A 83 -3.42 12.96 31.70
N SER A 84 -2.47 12.75 32.63
CA SER A 84 -1.22 12.04 32.36
C SER A 84 -1.52 10.56 32.06
N TRP A 85 -1.22 10.12 30.84
CA TRP A 85 -1.44 8.75 30.41
C TRP A 85 -0.13 7.95 30.49
N SER A 86 -0.16 6.75 31.05
CA SER A 86 0.96 5.81 30.95
C SER A 86 0.79 4.95 29.69
N PRO A 87 1.78 4.90 28.78
CA PRO A 87 1.64 4.15 27.53
C PRO A 87 1.36 2.66 27.83
N PRO A 88 0.41 2.04 27.11
CA PRO A 88 0.09 0.62 27.29
C PRO A 88 1.29 -0.24 26.86
N THR A 89 1.43 -1.41 27.49
CA THR A 89 2.51 -2.34 27.14
C THR A 89 2.36 -2.87 25.72
N LYS A 90 3.48 -3.27 25.09
CA LYS A 90 3.48 -3.90 23.74
C LYS A 90 2.50 -5.08 23.65
N SER A 91 2.41 -5.89 24.70
CA SER A 91 1.47 -7.02 24.77
C SER A 91 0.01 -6.56 24.77
N ALA A 92 -0.33 -5.49 25.49
CA ALA A 92 -1.68 -4.93 25.49
C ALA A 92 -2.07 -4.37 24.12
N ILE A 93 -1.14 -3.68 23.43
CA ILE A 93 -1.32 -3.18 22.07
C ILE A 93 -1.56 -4.34 21.09
N PHE A 94 -0.73 -5.39 21.16
CA PHE A 94 -0.89 -6.58 20.32
C PHE A 94 -2.28 -7.22 20.50
N GLN A 95 -2.69 -7.46 21.75
CA GLN A 95 -3.99 -8.06 22.06
C GLN A 95 -5.17 -7.17 21.61
N ALA A 96 -5.05 -5.86 21.74
CA ALA A 96 -6.07 -4.93 21.27
C ALA A 96 -6.22 -4.98 19.75
N ARG A 97 -5.11 -5.01 19.00
CA ARG A 97 -5.12 -5.14 17.54
C ARG A 97 -5.69 -6.47 17.07
N SER A 98 -5.30 -7.58 17.70
CA SER A 98 -5.86 -8.90 17.39
C SER A 98 -7.38 -8.95 17.61
N ARG A 99 -7.89 -8.26 18.63
CA ARG A 99 -9.32 -8.14 18.89
C ARG A 99 -10.04 -7.26 17.86
N LEU A 100 -9.44 -6.16 17.43
CA LEU A 100 -10.03 -5.25 16.45
C LEU A 100 -10.16 -5.91 15.07
N GLY A 101 -9.14 -6.65 14.64
CA GLY A 101 -9.07 -7.19 13.28
C GLY A 101 -8.82 -6.10 12.22
N TYR A 102 -8.90 -6.49 10.95
CA TYR A 102 -8.68 -5.59 9.81
C TYR A 102 -9.99 -5.02 9.24
N GLU A 103 -11.11 -5.66 9.56
CA GLU A 103 -12.42 -5.36 8.95
C GLU A 103 -12.86 -3.91 9.17
N PRO A 104 -12.73 -3.33 10.39
CA PRO A 104 -13.08 -1.92 10.60
C PRO A 104 -12.21 -0.96 9.80
N VAL A 105 -10.91 -1.25 9.64
CA VAL A 105 -10.00 -0.39 8.86
C VAL A 105 -10.35 -0.45 7.37
N ARG A 106 -10.66 -1.64 6.86
CA ARG A 106 -11.14 -1.82 5.48
C ARG A 106 -12.43 -1.04 5.23
N GLU A 107 -13.39 -1.12 6.15
CA GLU A 107 -14.68 -0.45 5.98
C GLU A 107 -14.56 1.08 6.11
N LEU A 108 -13.71 1.56 7.02
CA LEU A 108 -13.37 2.99 7.09
C LEU A 108 -12.77 3.49 5.78
N PHE A 109 -11.83 2.75 5.20
CA PHE A 109 -11.27 3.10 3.89
C PHE A 109 -12.37 3.20 2.82
N ARG A 110 -13.26 2.20 2.71
CA ARG A 110 -14.35 2.20 1.71
C ARG A 110 -15.33 3.38 1.84
N ARG A 111 -15.57 3.86 3.06
CA ARG A 111 -16.49 4.99 3.32
C ARG A 111 -15.84 6.34 3.10
N VAL A 112 -14.57 6.47 3.48
CA VAL A 112 -13.87 7.76 3.51
C VAL A 112 -13.08 8.04 2.25
N ALA A 113 -12.48 7.01 1.64
CA ALA A 113 -11.66 7.19 0.46
C ALA A 113 -12.54 7.55 -0.75
N ARG A 114 -12.31 8.75 -1.28
CA ARG A 114 -13.02 9.34 -2.42
C ARG A 114 -12.03 10.10 -3.29
N PRO A 115 -12.30 10.27 -4.59
CA PRO A 115 -11.53 11.19 -5.42
C PRO A 115 -11.53 12.60 -4.80
N LEU A 116 -10.37 13.25 -4.77
CA LEU A 116 -10.17 14.51 -4.03
C LEU A 116 -10.07 15.73 -4.94
N ALA A 117 -9.82 15.54 -6.24
CA ALA A 117 -9.63 16.63 -7.17
C ALA A 117 -10.90 17.47 -7.34
N ASP A 118 -10.72 18.77 -7.25
CA ASP A 118 -11.66 19.75 -7.78
C ASP A 118 -11.46 19.94 -9.30
N THR A 119 -12.27 20.81 -9.90
CA THR A 119 -12.24 21.07 -11.35
C THR A 119 -10.97 21.74 -11.84
N ASP A 120 -10.20 22.38 -10.95
CA ASP A 120 -9.00 23.15 -11.30
C ASP A 120 -7.71 22.40 -10.91
N THR A 121 -7.84 21.24 -10.25
CA THR A 121 -6.72 20.40 -9.83
C THR A 121 -5.94 19.91 -11.05
N PRO A 122 -4.66 20.30 -11.20
CA PRO A 122 -3.85 19.94 -12.36
C PRO A 122 -3.76 18.43 -12.57
N GLY A 123 -3.87 18.00 -13.84
CA GLY A 123 -3.72 16.58 -14.20
C GLY A 123 -4.89 15.67 -13.82
N SER A 124 -5.97 16.21 -13.25
CA SER A 124 -7.13 15.42 -12.81
C SER A 124 -8.21 15.25 -13.87
N TRP A 125 -8.15 16.02 -14.97
CA TRP A 125 -9.21 16.05 -15.98
C TRP A 125 -8.66 15.99 -17.40
N LEU A 126 -9.28 15.16 -18.25
CA LEU A 126 -9.05 15.13 -19.69
C LEU A 126 -10.38 15.29 -20.41
N ALA A 127 -10.54 16.40 -21.14
CA ALA A 127 -11.78 16.71 -21.88
C ALA A 127 -13.03 16.44 -21.00
N GLY A 128 -13.09 17.13 -19.87
CA GLY A 128 -14.18 17.07 -18.88
C GLY A 128 -14.39 15.73 -18.17
N ARG A 129 -13.47 14.77 -18.29
CA ARG A 129 -13.53 13.47 -17.59
C ARG A 129 -12.48 13.38 -16.51
N ARG A 130 -12.85 12.87 -15.34
CA ARG A 130 -11.92 12.66 -14.22
C ARG A 130 -10.95 11.54 -14.58
N LEU A 131 -9.66 11.82 -14.58
CA LEU A 131 -8.61 10.84 -14.85
C LEU A 131 -8.39 9.97 -13.62
N VAL A 132 -8.62 8.67 -13.80
CA VAL A 132 -8.35 7.65 -12.79
C VAL A 132 -7.50 6.54 -13.41
N ALA A 133 -6.66 5.89 -12.62
CA ALA A 133 -5.77 4.84 -13.07
C ALA A 133 -5.93 3.59 -12.21
N LEU A 134 -5.84 2.43 -12.84
CA LEU A 134 -5.77 1.12 -12.22
C LEU A 134 -4.33 0.61 -12.30
N ASP A 135 -3.73 0.28 -11.16
CA ASP A 135 -2.39 -0.32 -11.12
C ASP A 135 -2.28 -1.35 -9.99
N GLY A 136 -1.33 -2.27 -10.13
CA GLY A 136 -1.06 -3.35 -9.21
C GLY A 136 0.38 -3.33 -8.66
N THR A 137 0.53 -3.71 -7.40
CA THR A 137 1.84 -3.90 -6.76
C THR A 137 1.81 -5.09 -5.80
N CYS A 138 2.98 -5.54 -5.36
CA CYS A 138 3.13 -6.54 -4.31
C CYS A 138 3.81 -5.93 -3.08
N LEU A 139 3.31 -6.27 -1.90
CA LEU A 139 3.85 -5.88 -0.61
C LEU A 139 4.43 -7.11 0.09
N ASP A 140 5.68 -7.02 0.54
CA ASP A 140 6.29 -8.05 1.37
C ASP A 140 5.63 -8.05 2.76
N LEU A 141 5.35 -9.26 3.26
CA LEU A 141 4.72 -9.47 4.55
C LEU A 141 5.71 -10.09 5.54
N PRO A 142 5.49 -9.90 6.86
CA PRO A 142 6.24 -10.63 7.88
C PRO A 142 6.18 -12.14 7.65
N ASP A 143 7.33 -12.80 7.79
CA ASP A 143 7.44 -14.25 7.60
C ASP A 143 6.84 -15.01 8.78
N THR A 144 5.55 -15.27 8.68
CA THR A 144 4.80 -16.08 9.65
C THR A 144 4.09 -17.22 8.93
N PRO A 145 3.88 -18.38 9.60
CA PRO A 145 3.16 -19.50 8.99
C PRO A 145 1.78 -19.10 8.44
N ALA A 146 1.04 -18.26 9.18
CA ALA A 146 -0.27 -17.77 8.76
C ALA A 146 -0.22 -16.92 7.48
N ASN A 147 0.78 -16.04 7.35
CA ASN A 147 0.95 -15.25 6.13
C ASN A 147 1.38 -16.11 4.93
N VAL A 148 2.25 -17.09 5.15
CA VAL A 148 2.66 -18.05 4.12
C VAL A 148 1.46 -18.84 3.60
N GLU A 149 0.63 -19.35 4.51
CA GLU A 149 -0.56 -20.14 4.17
C GLU A 149 -1.57 -19.32 3.37
N HIS A 150 -1.91 -18.11 3.86
CA HIS A 150 -2.90 -17.27 3.22
C HIS A 150 -2.38 -16.66 1.90
N PHE A 151 -1.29 -15.90 1.96
CA PHE A 151 -0.83 -15.05 0.86
C PHE A 151 0.11 -15.77 -0.13
N GLY A 152 0.85 -16.77 0.35
CA GLY A 152 1.84 -17.48 -0.46
C GLY A 152 3.13 -16.70 -0.69
N ARG A 153 4.06 -17.35 -1.39
CA ARG A 153 5.34 -16.77 -1.82
C ARG A 153 5.38 -16.74 -3.34
N PRO A 154 5.88 -15.67 -3.97
CA PRO A 154 6.09 -15.67 -5.41
C PRO A 154 7.13 -16.72 -5.78
N ALA A 155 6.96 -17.33 -6.96
CA ALA A 155 7.95 -18.24 -7.51
C ALA A 155 9.21 -17.45 -7.91
N SER A 156 10.41 -17.97 -7.60
CA SER A 156 11.63 -17.47 -8.24
C SER A 156 11.95 -18.30 -9.48
N SER A 157 12.59 -17.66 -10.47
CA SER A 157 13.08 -18.31 -11.67
C SER A 157 14.15 -19.39 -11.42
N ARG A 158 14.69 -19.48 -10.20
CA ARG A 158 15.71 -20.45 -9.77
C ARG A 158 15.15 -21.59 -8.90
N GLY A 159 13.84 -21.69 -8.74
CA GLY A 159 13.19 -22.75 -7.93
C GLY A 159 13.22 -22.52 -6.42
N GLU A 160 13.98 -21.53 -5.93
CA GLU A 160 13.94 -21.09 -4.54
C GLU A 160 12.65 -20.28 -4.29
N LYS A 161 11.97 -20.50 -3.17
CA LYS A 161 10.83 -19.64 -2.79
C LYS A 161 11.37 -18.28 -2.36
N SER A 162 10.73 -17.18 -2.76
CA SER A 162 11.10 -15.83 -2.30
C SER A 162 11.23 -15.77 -0.77
N ALA A 163 12.11 -14.90 -0.26
CA ALA A 163 12.43 -14.78 1.17
C ALA A 163 11.24 -14.36 2.03
N PHE A 164 10.21 -13.72 1.45
CA PHE A 164 9.01 -13.27 2.18
C PHE A 164 7.70 -13.67 1.48
N PRO A 165 6.62 -13.94 2.25
CA PRO A 165 5.27 -13.96 1.70
C PRO A 165 4.88 -12.61 1.11
N GLN A 166 3.99 -12.58 0.12
CA GLN A 166 3.58 -11.33 -0.54
C GLN A 166 2.06 -11.18 -0.65
N ALA A 167 1.56 -9.99 -0.32
CA ALA A 167 0.20 -9.57 -0.67
C ALA A 167 0.22 -8.83 -2.01
N ARG A 168 -0.67 -9.19 -2.93
CA ARG A 168 -0.95 -8.39 -4.12
C ARG A 168 -1.99 -7.33 -3.78
N LEU A 169 -1.68 -6.08 -4.08
CA LEU A 169 -2.55 -4.93 -3.97
C LEU A 169 -2.86 -4.43 -5.39
N VAL A 170 -4.13 -4.26 -5.71
CA VAL A 170 -4.60 -3.55 -6.90
C VAL A 170 -5.44 -2.38 -6.43
N ALA A 171 -5.20 -1.20 -7.00
CA ALA A 171 -5.82 0.03 -6.55
C ALA A 171 -6.33 0.87 -7.73
N VAL A 172 -7.44 1.57 -7.50
CA VAL A 172 -7.91 2.66 -8.35
C VAL A 172 -7.54 3.97 -7.68
N ALA A 173 -6.81 4.80 -8.41
CA ALA A 173 -6.31 6.08 -7.91
C ALA A 173 -6.68 7.22 -8.87
N GLU A 174 -6.95 8.39 -8.32
CA GLU A 174 -7.10 9.62 -9.09
C GLU A 174 -5.73 10.10 -9.57
N CYS A 175 -5.60 10.40 -10.87
CA CYS A 175 -4.29 10.69 -11.47
C CYS A 175 -3.67 12.01 -11.03
N GLY A 176 -4.48 13.05 -10.72
CA GLY A 176 -3.93 14.36 -10.37
C GLY A 176 -3.55 14.51 -8.89
N THR A 177 -4.33 13.91 -7.98
CA THR A 177 -4.07 13.96 -6.53
C THR A 177 -3.30 12.76 -6.01
N HIS A 178 -3.23 11.68 -6.81
CA HIS A 178 -2.74 10.35 -6.42
C HIS A 178 -3.54 9.71 -5.27
N ALA A 179 -4.75 10.21 -4.96
CA ALA A 179 -5.60 9.63 -3.95
C ALA A 179 -6.10 8.27 -4.42
N VAL A 180 -5.74 7.21 -3.68
CA VAL A 180 -6.31 5.88 -3.84
C VAL A 180 -7.70 5.88 -3.20
N PHE A 181 -8.73 5.59 -3.98
CA PHE A 181 -10.12 5.63 -3.52
C PHE A 181 -10.82 4.28 -3.54
N ASP A 182 -10.20 3.26 -4.15
CA ASP A 182 -10.61 1.87 -3.98
C ASP A 182 -9.41 0.93 -4.16
N ALA A 183 -9.45 -0.23 -3.49
CA ALA A 183 -8.36 -1.18 -3.47
C ALA A 183 -8.80 -2.60 -3.10
N ALA A 184 -8.20 -3.58 -3.77
CA ALA A 184 -8.33 -5.00 -3.49
C ALA A 184 -6.96 -5.56 -3.06
N ILE A 185 -6.96 -6.34 -1.97
CA ILE A 185 -5.78 -7.02 -1.46
C ILE A 185 -6.04 -8.52 -1.47
N GLY A 186 -5.11 -9.30 -2.02
CA GLY A 186 -5.21 -10.75 -2.04
C GLY A 186 -3.87 -11.46 -2.07
N PRO A 187 -3.88 -12.81 -2.05
CA PRO A 187 -2.69 -13.64 -2.20
C PRO A 187 -1.90 -13.33 -3.49
N CYS A 188 -0.57 -13.40 -3.45
CA CYS A 188 0.27 -13.08 -4.62
C CYS A 188 0.04 -13.99 -5.84
N ARG A 189 -0.51 -15.19 -5.60
CA ARG A 189 -0.89 -16.18 -6.62
C ARG A 189 -2.13 -15.77 -7.42
N ILE A 190 -2.98 -14.90 -6.88
CA ILE A 190 -4.11 -14.33 -7.62
C ILE A 190 -3.56 -13.30 -8.59
N SER A 191 -4.05 -13.31 -9.83
CA SER A 191 -3.60 -12.35 -10.85
C SER A 191 -4.13 -10.93 -10.54
N GLU A 192 -3.38 -9.90 -10.92
CA GLU A 192 -3.85 -8.50 -10.78
C GLU A 192 -5.16 -8.25 -11.53
N ARG A 193 -5.33 -8.89 -12.68
CA ARG A 193 -6.56 -8.80 -13.47
C ARG A 193 -7.74 -9.43 -12.74
N GLU A 194 -7.53 -10.53 -12.01
CA GLU A 194 -8.60 -11.14 -11.22
C GLU A 194 -8.98 -10.26 -10.02
N LEU A 195 -8.01 -9.71 -9.29
CA LEU A 195 -8.29 -8.76 -8.20
C LEU A 195 -8.94 -7.46 -8.67
N ALA A 196 -8.57 -6.96 -9.86
CA ALA A 196 -9.14 -5.75 -10.43
C ALA A 196 -10.64 -5.88 -10.74
N HIS A 197 -11.15 -7.10 -10.90
CA HIS A 197 -12.53 -7.33 -11.32
C HIS A 197 -13.54 -6.76 -10.32
N ASP A 198 -13.23 -6.85 -9.03
CA ASP A 198 -14.07 -6.34 -7.94
C ASP A 198 -14.03 -4.82 -7.83
N LEU A 199 -13.05 -4.16 -8.46
CA LEU A 199 -12.87 -2.71 -8.43
C LEU A 199 -13.61 -1.99 -9.57
N MET A 200 -14.14 -2.73 -10.55
CA MET A 200 -14.80 -2.11 -11.70
C MET A 200 -16.08 -1.39 -11.28
N ASP A 201 -16.77 -1.87 -10.25
CA ASP A 201 -18.05 -1.30 -9.81
C ASP A 201 -17.88 0.06 -9.10
N THR A 202 -16.64 0.46 -8.78
CA THR A 202 -16.29 1.79 -8.26
C THR A 202 -16.27 2.86 -9.35
N LEU A 203 -16.24 2.48 -10.62
CA LEU A 203 -16.21 3.42 -11.74
C LEU A 203 -17.58 4.08 -11.92
N GLU A 204 -17.57 5.36 -12.26
CA GLU A 204 -18.79 6.16 -12.45
C GLU A 204 -18.77 6.88 -13.82
N PRO A 205 -19.96 7.21 -14.37
CA PRO A 205 -20.05 8.08 -15.54
C PRO A 205 -19.30 9.40 -15.33
N GLY A 206 -18.52 9.80 -16.33
CA GLY A 206 -17.66 11.00 -16.25
C GLY A 206 -16.23 10.71 -15.77
N MET A 207 -15.89 9.48 -15.42
CA MET A 207 -14.50 9.05 -15.25
C MET A 207 -13.88 8.59 -16.59
N LEU A 208 -12.56 8.71 -16.69
CA LEU A 208 -11.73 8.08 -17.72
C LEU A 208 -10.70 7.18 -17.05
N LEU A 209 -10.89 5.86 -17.16
CA LEU A 209 -10.01 4.87 -16.57
C LEU A 209 -8.82 4.55 -17.48
N LEU A 210 -7.62 4.79 -16.97
CA LEU A 210 -6.35 4.37 -17.54
C LEU A 210 -5.93 3.02 -16.96
N ALA A 211 -5.47 2.11 -17.82
CA ALA A 211 -4.89 0.85 -17.39
C ALA A 211 -3.77 0.41 -18.33
N ASP A 212 -2.83 -0.37 -17.81
CA ASP A 212 -1.72 -0.90 -18.60
C ASP A 212 -2.12 -2.16 -19.40
N ARG A 213 -1.16 -2.69 -20.18
CA ARG A 213 -1.36 -3.85 -21.06
C ARG A 213 -1.63 -5.19 -20.36
N GLY A 214 -1.44 -5.26 -19.04
CA GLY A 214 -1.68 -6.44 -18.22
C GLY A 214 -3.15 -6.63 -17.85
N PHE A 215 -3.92 -5.55 -17.80
CA PHE A 215 -5.32 -5.58 -17.36
C PHE A 215 -6.32 -5.96 -18.44
N TYR A 216 -6.00 -5.73 -19.71
CA TYR A 216 -6.96 -5.97 -20.78
C TYR A 216 -7.41 -7.44 -20.86
N GLY A 217 -8.72 -7.61 -20.82
CA GLY A 217 -9.44 -8.82 -21.19
C GLY A 217 -10.87 -8.42 -21.56
N PHE A 218 -11.49 -9.13 -22.51
CA PHE A 218 -12.80 -8.73 -23.05
C PHE A 218 -13.88 -8.57 -21.97
N ASP A 219 -13.95 -9.48 -21.00
CA ASP A 219 -14.93 -9.40 -19.91
C ASP A 219 -14.66 -8.21 -18.96
N MET A 220 -13.39 -7.97 -18.66
CA MET A 220 -12.98 -6.82 -17.82
C MET A 220 -13.32 -5.50 -18.50
N TRP A 221 -12.99 -5.38 -19.80
CA TRP A 221 -13.36 -4.22 -20.61
C TRP A 221 -14.87 -4.00 -20.65
N THR A 222 -15.63 -5.07 -20.88
CA THR A 222 -17.09 -5.02 -20.94
C THR A 222 -17.69 -4.57 -19.61
N ARG A 223 -17.21 -5.11 -18.48
CA ARG A 223 -17.67 -4.72 -17.14
C ARG A 223 -17.35 -3.25 -16.84
N ALA A 224 -16.12 -2.84 -17.11
CA ALA A 224 -15.70 -1.45 -16.90
C ALA A 224 -16.54 -0.47 -17.75
N ALA A 225 -16.76 -0.78 -19.03
CA ALA A 225 -17.56 0.05 -19.93
C ALA A 225 -19.05 0.09 -19.52
N ALA A 226 -19.58 -1.00 -18.95
CA ALA A 226 -20.97 -1.06 -18.49
C ALA A 226 -21.30 -0.11 -17.34
N THR A 227 -20.29 0.37 -16.60
CA THR A 227 -20.46 1.41 -15.57
C THR A 227 -20.77 2.80 -16.14
N GLY A 228 -20.56 3.00 -17.45
CA GLY A 228 -20.66 4.29 -18.11
C GLY A 228 -19.39 5.16 -17.99
N ALA A 229 -18.34 4.69 -17.32
CA ALA A 229 -17.02 5.30 -17.40
C ALA A 229 -16.42 5.13 -18.81
N ASP A 230 -15.66 6.14 -19.23
CA ASP A 230 -14.84 6.01 -20.43
C ASP A 230 -13.54 5.27 -20.11
N LEU A 231 -13.02 4.52 -21.07
CA LEU A 231 -11.80 3.71 -20.92
C LEU A 231 -10.73 4.17 -21.88
N LEU A 232 -9.47 4.12 -21.45
CA LEU A 232 -8.29 4.30 -22.30
C LEU A 232 -7.19 3.35 -21.82
N TRP A 233 -7.18 2.13 -22.34
CA TRP A 233 -6.26 1.09 -21.87
C TRP A 233 -5.17 0.82 -22.89
N ARG A 234 -3.94 0.70 -22.42
CA ARG A 234 -2.86 0.13 -23.22
C ARG A 234 -3.16 -1.35 -23.43
N VAL A 235 -2.92 -1.85 -24.63
CA VAL A 235 -3.04 -3.27 -24.95
C VAL A 235 -1.74 -3.80 -25.55
N LYS A 236 -1.59 -5.12 -25.56
CA LYS A 236 -0.47 -5.75 -26.27
C LYS A 236 -0.60 -5.48 -27.76
N SER A 237 0.52 -5.22 -28.44
CA SER A 237 0.55 -5.03 -29.90
C SER A 237 0.08 -6.27 -30.67
N THR A 238 0.18 -7.46 -30.05
CA THR A 238 -0.35 -8.72 -30.59
C THR A 238 -1.88 -8.81 -30.59
N LEU A 239 -2.58 -7.89 -29.91
CA LEU A 239 -4.03 -7.81 -30.00
C LEU A 239 -4.40 -7.26 -31.39
N SER A 240 -5.24 -8.01 -32.10
CA SER A 240 -5.71 -7.70 -33.46
C SER A 240 -7.23 -7.46 -33.48
N PRO A 241 -7.70 -6.27 -33.08
CA PRO A 241 -9.09 -5.86 -33.29
C PRO A 241 -9.46 -5.90 -34.78
N ARG A 242 -10.71 -6.24 -35.09
CA ARG A 242 -11.22 -6.21 -36.47
C ARG A 242 -11.43 -4.77 -36.90
N HIS A 243 -10.65 -4.29 -37.86
CA HIS A 243 -10.78 -2.94 -38.43
C HIS A 243 -12.18 -2.71 -39.01
N LEU A 244 -12.72 -1.51 -38.79
CA LEU A 244 -13.98 -1.04 -39.36
C LEU A 244 -13.77 0.17 -40.26
N ASP A 245 -13.10 1.21 -39.75
CA ASP A 245 -12.89 2.47 -40.47
C ASP A 245 -11.69 3.24 -39.89
N THR A 246 -11.08 4.12 -40.68
CA THR A 246 -9.97 4.98 -40.26
C THR A 246 -10.44 6.43 -40.19
N LEU A 247 -10.16 7.10 -39.08
CA LEU A 247 -10.54 8.49 -38.82
C LEU A 247 -9.45 9.46 -39.33
N ASP A 248 -9.84 10.71 -39.60
CA ASP A 248 -8.99 11.73 -40.25
C ASP A 248 -7.67 11.98 -39.52
N GLU A 249 -7.66 11.88 -38.19
CA GLU A 249 -6.48 12.08 -37.35
C GLU A 249 -5.57 10.83 -37.24
N GLY A 250 -5.90 9.74 -37.93
CA GLY A 250 -5.10 8.52 -38.02
C GLY A 250 -5.43 7.45 -36.98
N SER A 251 -6.32 7.73 -36.03
CA SER A 251 -6.91 6.68 -35.17
C SER A 251 -7.97 5.90 -35.95
N TRP A 252 -8.37 4.71 -35.49
CA TRP A 252 -9.26 3.85 -36.28
C TRP A 252 -10.31 3.15 -35.42
N LEU A 253 -11.51 2.96 -35.98
CA LEU A 253 -12.60 2.22 -35.36
C LEU A 253 -12.40 0.72 -35.60
N ALA A 254 -12.69 -0.08 -34.59
CA ALA A 254 -12.52 -1.52 -34.61
C ALA A 254 -13.58 -2.24 -33.79
N GLN A 255 -13.73 -3.54 -34.04
CA GLN A 255 -14.46 -4.45 -33.16
C GLN A 255 -13.49 -5.33 -32.36
N ILE A 256 -13.70 -5.38 -31.05
CA ILE A 256 -13.12 -6.42 -30.20
C ILE A 256 -14.15 -7.52 -29.94
N VAL A 257 -13.66 -8.75 -29.85
CA VAL A 257 -14.45 -9.95 -29.57
C VAL A 257 -13.77 -10.77 -28.47
N PRO A 258 -14.51 -11.59 -27.72
CA PRO A 258 -13.90 -12.47 -26.74
C PRO A 258 -13.02 -13.53 -27.44
N THR A 259 -11.76 -13.63 -26.99
CA THR A 259 -10.79 -14.59 -27.51
C THR A 259 -10.76 -15.91 -26.74
N SER A 260 -11.38 -15.95 -25.55
CA SER A 260 -11.50 -17.12 -24.68
C SER A 260 -12.85 -17.12 -23.95
N GLY A 261 -13.17 -18.22 -23.26
CA GLY A 261 -14.41 -18.39 -22.49
C GLY A 261 -15.50 -19.19 -23.20
N THR A 262 -16.47 -19.66 -22.41
CA THR A 262 -17.68 -20.35 -22.89
C THR A 262 -18.58 -19.39 -23.66
N ASP A 263 -19.24 -19.87 -24.71
CA ASP A 263 -20.17 -19.08 -25.56
C ASP A 263 -19.56 -17.83 -26.22
N ARG A 264 -18.23 -17.75 -26.36
CA ARG A 264 -17.54 -16.62 -26.99
C ARG A 264 -18.08 -16.26 -28.39
N GLN A 265 -18.61 -17.23 -29.13
CA GLN A 265 -19.19 -17.02 -30.47
C GLN A 265 -20.56 -16.31 -30.43
N GLN A 266 -21.26 -16.34 -29.30
CA GLN A 266 -22.59 -15.73 -29.12
C GLN A 266 -22.51 -14.34 -28.50
N ARG A 267 -21.32 -13.93 -28.03
CA ARG A 267 -21.11 -12.65 -27.36
C ARG A 267 -21.06 -11.51 -28.38
N THR A 268 -21.77 -10.43 -28.07
CA THR A 268 -21.82 -9.23 -28.91
C THR A 268 -20.44 -8.56 -29.01
N PRO A 269 -19.90 -8.34 -30.22
CA PRO A 269 -18.69 -7.56 -30.40
C PRO A 269 -18.87 -6.13 -29.88
N LEU A 270 -17.80 -5.55 -29.35
CA LEU A 270 -17.80 -4.15 -28.90
C LEU A 270 -17.01 -3.28 -29.88
N THR A 271 -17.62 -2.18 -30.31
CA THR A 271 -16.91 -1.15 -31.08
C THR A 271 -16.03 -0.34 -30.15
N VAL A 272 -14.76 -0.20 -30.53
CA VAL A 272 -13.75 0.61 -29.84
C VAL A 272 -13.02 1.47 -30.85
N ARG A 273 -12.36 2.52 -30.37
CA ARG A 273 -11.37 3.26 -31.15
C ARG A 273 -9.97 2.84 -30.73
N VAL A 274 -9.11 2.65 -31.71
CA VAL A 274 -7.72 2.25 -31.55
C VAL A 274 -6.83 3.44 -31.85
N ILE A 275 -5.89 3.70 -30.95
CA ILE A 275 -4.89 4.76 -31.08
C ILE A 275 -3.52 4.10 -31.03
N ASP A 276 -2.82 4.11 -32.15
CA ASP A 276 -1.44 3.65 -32.26
C ASP A 276 -0.51 4.87 -32.18
N TYR A 277 0.51 4.80 -31.33
CA TYR A 277 1.47 5.89 -31.16
C TYR A 277 2.85 5.38 -30.78
N THR A 278 3.86 6.19 -31.04
CA THR A 278 5.24 5.94 -30.66
C THR A 278 5.67 7.00 -29.66
N LEU A 279 6.33 6.59 -28.58
CA LEU A 279 6.98 7.53 -27.66
C LEU A 279 8.45 7.61 -28.03
N ASP A 280 8.92 8.83 -28.31
CA ASP A 280 10.34 9.14 -28.34
C ASP A 280 10.79 9.45 -26.91
N ASP A 281 11.21 8.41 -26.19
CA ASP A 281 11.70 8.49 -24.81
C ASP A 281 13.23 8.43 -24.73
N GLY A 282 13.93 8.66 -25.85
CA GLY A 282 15.38 8.62 -25.95
C GLY A 282 15.98 7.22 -25.93
N ARG A 283 15.16 6.16 -26.00
CA ARG A 283 15.64 4.77 -26.18
C ARG A 283 15.88 4.48 -27.66
N GLU A 284 16.93 3.70 -27.94
CA GLU A 284 17.34 3.35 -29.32
C GLU A 284 16.26 2.58 -30.12
N ASN A 285 15.33 1.90 -29.43
CA ASN A 285 14.22 1.18 -30.04
C ASN A 285 12.88 1.79 -29.59
N PRO A 286 12.30 2.70 -30.39
CA PRO A 286 10.98 3.24 -30.11
C PRO A 286 9.94 2.10 -30.09
N GLU A 287 9.38 1.82 -28.91
CA GLU A 287 8.29 0.85 -28.77
C GLU A 287 7.02 1.47 -29.37
N GLN A 288 6.30 0.72 -30.22
CA GLN A 288 4.96 1.10 -30.64
C GLN A 288 3.96 0.73 -29.53
N TYR A 289 3.12 1.69 -29.18
CA TYR A 289 2.09 1.56 -28.17
C TYR A 289 0.72 1.56 -28.85
N ARG A 290 -0.15 0.66 -28.43
CA ARG A 290 -1.55 0.60 -28.85
C ARG A 290 -2.47 0.86 -27.66
N LEU A 291 -3.41 1.78 -27.82
CA LEU A 291 -4.48 2.03 -26.87
C LEU A 291 -5.83 1.64 -27.48
N LEU A 292 -6.71 1.10 -26.65
CA LEU A 292 -8.14 1.01 -26.95
C LEU A 292 -8.88 2.06 -26.13
N THR A 293 -9.92 2.65 -26.71
CA THR A 293 -10.81 3.58 -26.00
C THR A 293 -12.28 3.42 -26.39
N THR A 294 -13.16 3.67 -25.41
CA THR A 294 -14.62 3.81 -25.61
C THR A 294 -15.01 5.15 -26.22
N ILE A 295 -14.09 6.13 -26.25
CA ILE A 295 -14.31 7.44 -26.85
C ILE A 295 -14.17 7.28 -28.37
N LEU A 296 -15.29 7.04 -29.06
CA LEU A 296 -15.31 6.74 -30.50
C LEU A 296 -15.10 7.97 -31.39
N ASP A 297 -15.58 9.14 -30.94
CA ASP A 297 -15.46 10.39 -31.68
C ASP A 297 -14.26 11.22 -31.14
N PRO A 298 -13.23 11.50 -31.97
CA PRO A 298 -12.05 12.28 -31.59
C PRO A 298 -12.37 13.73 -31.24
N LEU A 299 -13.45 14.28 -31.78
CA LEU A 299 -13.88 15.66 -31.58
C LEU A 299 -14.83 15.81 -30.39
N ARG A 300 -15.24 14.70 -29.76
CA ARG A 300 -16.18 14.69 -28.63
C ARG A 300 -15.59 15.34 -27.39
N ARG A 301 -15.63 16.67 -27.38
CA ARG A 301 -15.44 17.51 -26.20
C ARG A 301 -16.73 17.44 -25.39
N THR A 302 -16.67 16.95 -24.16
CA THR A 302 -17.71 17.32 -23.20
C THR A 302 -17.70 18.85 -23.09
N ARG A 303 -18.89 19.45 -23.11
CA ARG A 303 -19.05 20.90 -23.07
C ARG A 303 -18.37 21.45 -21.81
N GLY A 304 -17.27 22.18 -21.99
CA GLY A 304 -16.59 22.88 -20.90
C GLY A 304 -15.07 22.73 -20.94
N ARG A 305 -14.41 23.79 -21.40
CA ARG A 305 -12.99 24.14 -21.17
C ARG A 305 -11.90 23.54 -22.08
N THR A 306 -10.89 24.39 -22.24
CA THR A 306 -9.74 24.41 -23.13
C THR A 306 -8.67 23.39 -22.76
N ARG A 307 -7.86 22.99 -23.75
CA ARG A 307 -6.78 21.98 -23.67
C ARG A 307 -5.82 22.22 -22.48
N PRO A 308 -5.73 21.31 -21.49
CA PRO A 308 -4.52 21.15 -20.71
C PRO A 308 -3.49 20.39 -21.55
N ARG A 309 -2.21 20.78 -21.47
CA ARG A 309 -1.11 19.99 -22.04
C ARG A 309 -1.04 18.65 -21.29
N LEU A 310 -1.13 17.53 -22.01
CA LEU A 310 -0.77 16.21 -21.50
C LEU A 310 0.70 16.26 -21.05
N ARG A 311 0.94 16.27 -19.74
CA ARG A 311 2.24 15.86 -19.18
C ARG A 311 2.20 14.35 -18.97
N PRO A 312 3.33 13.63 -19.10
CA PRO A 312 3.36 12.21 -18.80
C PRO A 312 3.02 11.99 -17.32
N ALA A 313 1.79 11.58 -17.04
CA ALA A 313 1.38 11.08 -15.73
C ALA A 313 1.72 9.58 -15.69
N LEU A 314 3.02 9.29 -15.70
CA LEU A 314 3.55 7.97 -15.37
C LEU A 314 4.58 8.20 -14.29
N GLY A 315 4.13 8.07 -13.04
CA GLY A 315 5.00 8.11 -11.88
C GLY A 315 6.14 7.10 -12.07
N ASN A 316 7.36 7.59 -11.90
CA ASN A 316 8.55 6.75 -11.93
C ASN A 316 8.40 5.66 -10.87
N ARG A 317 8.49 4.38 -11.28
CA ARG A 317 8.44 3.19 -10.40
C ARG A 317 9.50 3.18 -9.28
N GLU A 318 10.42 4.14 -9.25
CA GLU A 318 11.52 4.19 -8.29
C GLU A 318 11.11 4.68 -6.89
N HIS A 319 10.11 5.54 -6.76
CA HIS A 319 9.78 6.13 -5.45
C HIS A 319 9.03 5.17 -4.52
N LEU A 320 8.35 4.15 -5.04
CA LEU A 320 7.75 3.07 -4.24
C LEU A 320 8.74 1.97 -3.86
N ARG A 321 9.93 1.91 -4.47
CA ARG A 321 10.98 0.94 -4.11
C ARG A 321 11.83 1.40 -2.92
N ARG A 322 11.93 2.70 -2.66
CA ARG A 322 12.81 3.22 -1.59
C ARG A 322 12.35 2.89 -0.17
N THR A 323 11.06 2.61 0.03
CA THR A 323 10.52 2.15 1.33
C THR A 323 10.70 0.64 1.56
N GLN A 324 11.32 -0.10 0.63
CA GLN A 324 11.56 -1.54 0.74
C GLN A 324 13.02 -1.91 1.06
N ASN A 325 13.90 -0.94 1.31
CA ASN A 325 15.24 -1.27 1.80
C ASN A 325 15.20 -1.50 3.32
N PRO A 326 15.53 -2.71 3.83
CA PRO A 326 15.73 -2.90 5.26
C PRO A 326 16.89 -2.01 5.75
N PRO A 327 16.90 -1.59 7.03
CA PRO A 327 18.00 -0.81 7.57
C PRO A 327 19.31 -1.57 7.36
N THR A 328 20.32 -0.88 6.86
CA THR A 328 21.68 -1.36 6.66
C THR A 328 22.18 -2.00 7.95
N ARG A 329 22.38 -3.32 7.91
CA ARG A 329 22.97 -4.10 9.00
C ARG A 329 24.37 -3.54 9.30
N PRO A 330 24.73 -3.23 10.56
CA PRO A 330 26.11 -2.84 10.87
C PRO A 330 27.07 -4.00 10.55
N PRO A 331 28.32 -3.72 10.15
CA PRO A 331 29.27 -4.75 9.77
C PRO A 331 29.49 -5.76 10.90
N ARG A 332 29.48 -7.04 10.53
CA ARG A 332 29.70 -8.19 11.43
C ARG A 332 31.02 -8.02 12.19
N ARG A 333 30.95 -8.06 13.53
CA ARG A 333 32.11 -8.40 14.36
C ARG A 333 32.50 -9.87 14.10
N PRO A 334 33.80 -10.24 14.14
CA PRO A 334 34.23 -11.61 13.86
C PRO A 334 33.63 -12.60 14.86
N ALA A 335 33.32 -13.79 14.35
CA ALA A 335 32.64 -14.87 15.05
C ALA A 335 33.45 -15.39 16.25
N VAL A 336 32.77 -15.63 17.36
CA VAL A 336 33.27 -16.49 18.44
C VAL A 336 33.15 -17.93 17.95
N GLU A 337 34.27 -18.64 17.86
CA GLU A 337 34.32 -20.06 17.51
C GLU A 337 33.62 -20.90 18.59
N ILE A 338 32.67 -21.74 18.17
CA ILE A 338 32.06 -22.78 18.99
C ILE A 338 32.85 -24.06 18.72
N PRO A 339 33.50 -24.70 19.72
CA PRO A 339 34.30 -25.90 19.48
C PRO A 339 33.43 -27.12 19.22
N THR A 340 33.76 -27.87 18.17
CA THR A 340 33.21 -29.19 17.84
C THR A 340 33.80 -30.28 18.73
N VAL A 341 32.95 -31.24 19.12
CA VAL A 341 33.28 -32.39 19.99
C VAL A 341 33.97 -33.50 19.20
N GLY A 342 35.06 -34.05 19.74
CA GLY A 342 35.77 -35.25 19.26
C GLY A 342 36.09 -36.26 20.40
N PRO A 343 36.40 -37.54 20.10
CA PRO A 343 36.20 -38.72 20.96
C PRO A 343 37.38 -39.06 21.91
N PRO A 344 37.27 -40.08 22.80
CA PRO A 344 37.88 -40.06 24.15
C PRO A 344 39.26 -40.72 24.27
N GLY A 345 40.05 -40.22 25.24
CA GLY A 345 41.16 -40.95 25.88
C GLY A 345 42.49 -40.18 25.93
N ASN A 346 42.84 -39.59 27.08
CA ASN A 346 43.88 -40.10 27.99
C ASN A 346 44.10 -39.12 29.16
N LEU A 347 44.26 -39.67 30.36
CA LEU A 347 44.38 -38.96 31.64
C LEU A 347 45.78 -38.39 31.87
N GLY A 348 45.85 -37.16 32.39
CA GLY A 348 47.03 -36.60 33.07
C GLY A 348 46.65 -35.38 33.89
N ALA A 349 46.83 -35.44 35.22
CA ALA A 349 46.53 -34.37 36.18
C ALA A 349 47.85 -33.77 36.76
N PRO A 350 47.81 -32.84 37.74
CA PRO A 350 47.89 -31.38 37.55
C PRO A 350 49.15 -30.75 38.19
N VAL A 351 49.53 -29.52 37.83
CA VAL A 351 50.56 -28.76 38.57
C VAL A 351 50.17 -27.27 38.71
N LEU A 352 49.78 -26.88 39.93
CA LEU A 352 49.97 -25.56 40.55
C LEU A 352 51.23 -25.63 41.44
N PRO A 353 51.75 -24.58 42.14
CA PRO A 353 51.25 -23.21 42.39
C PRO A 353 52.34 -22.09 42.35
N LEU A 354 52.01 -20.87 42.80
CA LEU A 354 52.78 -19.86 43.61
C LEU A 354 52.47 -18.43 43.10
N ARG A 355 52.29 -17.35 43.86
CA ARG A 355 52.13 -17.01 45.30
C ARG A 355 51.77 -15.50 45.35
N HIS A 356 51.04 -15.07 46.37
CA HIS A 356 50.85 -13.65 46.76
C HIS A 356 52.14 -13.00 47.31
N PRO A 357 52.19 -11.65 47.39
CA PRO A 357 52.08 -11.03 48.73
C PRO A 357 51.29 -9.69 48.80
N HIS A 358 50.65 -9.46 49.95
CA HIS A 358 50.33 -8.15 50.58
C HIS A 358 51.40 -7.95 51.70
N PRO A 359 51.75 -6.73 52.22
CA PRO A 359 50.91 -6.06 53.24
C PRO A 359 50.94 -4.50 53.36
N ASP A 360 49.81 -3.97 53.86
CA ASP A 360 49.56 -2.85 54.82
C ASP A 360 50.14 -1.41 54.73
N ALA A 361 49.24 -0.41 54.87
CA ALA A 361 49.29 0.61 55.95
C ALA A 361 47.99 1.47 56.10
N ARG A 362 47.22 1.17 57.16
CA ARG A 362 46.52 2.03 58.16
C ARG A 362 45.91 3.42 57.80
N ARG A 363 44.61 3.60 58.10
CA ARG A 363 44.08 4.29 59.33
C ARG A 363 42.54 4.38 59.34
N ARG A 364 41.90 3.77 60.36
CA ARG A 364 40.56 4.13 60.87
C ARG A 364 40.74 4.84 62.22
N ASN A 365 39.92 5.86 62.48
CA ASN A 365 39.77 6.46 63.80
C ASN A 365 38.28 6.69 64.08
N ARG A 366 37.78 6.08 65.17
CA ARG A 366 36.75 6.56 66.13
C ARG A 366 35.88 5.40 66.68
N ARG A 367 36.13 5.11 67.97
CA ARG A 367 35.23 4.57 69.03
C ARG A 367 34.61 5.76 69.80
N PRO A 368 33.85 5.61 70.92
CA PRO A 368 33.27 4.42 71.60
C PRO A 368 31.72 4.56 71.68
N THR A 369 30.90 3.69 72.28
CA THR A 369 30.99 2.81 73.47
C THR A 369 30.26 1.51 73.25
#